data_AF-A0A6P2E8A9-F1
#
_entry.id   AF-A0A6P2E8A9-F1
#
_cell.length_a   1.000
_cell.length_b   1.000
_cell.length_c   1.000
_cell.angle_alpha   90.00
_cell.angle_beta   90.00
_cell.angle_gamma   90.00
#
_symmetry.space_group_name_H-M   'P 1'
#
loop_
_entity.id
_entity.type
_entity.pdbx_description
1 polymer ?
#
loop_
_entity_poly.entity_id
_entity_poly.type
_entity_poly.pdbx_seq_one_letter_code
_entity_poly.pdbx_strand_id
1 'polypeptide(L)'
;MGMKFSLARIGEWLSPDFQQPSATELWLLLVLALGLSGRVRSPLLRLVLLLSLVHLALKHQRNIAVLGRVAPFLIAAPSAPAPMITPRAAVEAAMAAGGKGKVLNEYAFGGFLGEHGFGWSLLAPGTSAIAVLDELPGWRRVYADDTAVVHVRADTAPAR
;
A
#
# COMPACT_ATOMS: atom_id res chain seq x y z
N MET A 1 -35.03 39.40 -25.76
CA MET A 1 -33.70 39.67 -25.16
C MET A 1 -33.77 39.25 -23.69
N GLY A 2 -32.94 38.33 -23.16
CA GLY A 2 -32.83 38.21 -21.68
C GLY A 2 -32.99 36.85 -20.97
N MET A 3 -32.54 35.72 -21.54
CA MET A 3 -32.25 34.51 -20.73
C MET A 3 -30.83 33.95 -20.96
N LYS A 4 -30.25 34.20 -22.14
CA LYS A 4 -28.86 33.80 -22.45
C LYS A 4 -27.81 34.60 -21.66
N PHE A 5 -28.16 35.80 -21.19
CA PHE A 5 -27.24 36.69 -20.45
C PHE A 5 -27.12 36.34 -18.95
N SER A 6 -28.11 35.68 -18.34
CA SER A 6 -28.05 35.37 -16.90
C SER A 6 -27.22 34.13 -16.58
N LEU A 7 -27.16 33.13 -17.46
CA LEU A 7 -26.32 31.94 -17.26
C LEU A 7 -24.82 32.24 -17.43
N ALA A 8 -24.46 33.22 -18.26
CA ALA A 8 -23.08 33.63 -18.52
C ALA A 8 -22.43 34.38 -17.34
N ARG A 9 -23.23 34.84 -16.36
CA ARG A 9 -22.76 35.58 -15.17
C ARG A 9 -22.65 34.72 -13.91
N ILE A 10 -23.07 33.45 -13.99
CA ILE A 10 -22.90 32.50 -12.90
C ILE A 10 -21.42 32.12 -12.88
N GLY A 11 -20.65 32.76 -11.98
CA GLY A 11 -19.20 32.61 -11.87
C GLY A 11 -18.71 31.15 -11.74
N GLU A 12 -19.60 30.24 -11.32
CA GLU A 12 -19.31 28.80 -11.23
C GLU A 12 -18.92 28.13 -12.56
N TRP A 13 -19.31 28.72 -13.71
CA TRP A 13 -19.03 28.18 -15.05
C TRP A 13 -17.85 28.84 -15.77
N LEU A 14 -17.26 29.91 -15.22
CA LEU A 14 -16.12 30.57 -15.83
C LEU A 14 -14.82 29.79 -15.59
N SER A 15 -13.90 29.88 -16.55
CA SER A 15 -12.52 29.44 -16.37
C SER A 15 -11.86 30.27 -15.24
N PRO A 16 -10.94 29.69 -14.45
CA PRO A 16 -10.18 30.46 -13.48
C PRO A 16 -9.38 31.57 -14.17
N ASP A 17 -9.42 32.78 -13.61
CA ASP A 17 -8.59 33.89 -14.08
C ASP A 17 -7.20 33.80 -13.43
N PHE A 18 -6.16 33.86 -14.26
CA PHE A 18 -4.75 33.77 -13.86
C PHE A 18 -4.03 35.12 -14.00
N GLN A 19 -4.74 36.21 -14.32
CA GLN A 19 -4.14 37.54 -14.36
C GLN A 19 -3.76 38.08 -12.97
N GLN A 20 -4.31 37.48 -11.91
CA GLN A 20 -3.95 37.78 -10.51
C GLN A 20 -3.46 36.51 -9.81
N PRO A 21 -2.48 36.63 -8.89
CA PRO A 21 -1.99 35.49 -8.13
C PRO A 21 -3.14 34.87 -7.33
N SER A 22 -3.45 33.62 -7.65
CA SER A 22 -4.57 32.89 -7.07
C SER A 22 -4.09 31.68 -6.28
N ALA A 23 -4.88 31.25 -5.29
CA ALA A 23 -4.59 30.05 -4.52
C ALA A 23 -4.41 28.81 -5.43
N THR A 24 -5.13 28.75 -6.55
CA THR A 24 -5.03 27.69 -7.56
C THR A 24 -3.66 27.66 -8.24
N GLU A 25 -3.11 28.82 -8.59
CA GLU A 25 -1.79 28.94 -9.20
C GLU A 25 -0.69 28.45 -8.24
N LEU A 26 -0.74 28.89 -6.98
CA LEU A 26 0.17 28.42 -5.94
C LEU A 26 0.05 26.90 -5.72
N TRP A 27 -1.16 26.35 -5.78
CA TRP A 27 -1.40 24.92 -5.62
C TRP A 27 -0.85 24.10 -6.80
N LEU A 28 -1.04 24.58 -8.04
CA LEU A 28 -0.47 23.95 -9.24
C LEU A 28 1.05 23.96 -9.21
N LEU A 29 1.66 25.08 -8.82
CA LEU A 29 3.11 25.19 -8.66
C LEU A 29 3.63 24.24 -7.58
N LEU A 30 2.91 24.07 -6.47
CA LEU A 30 3.25 23.11 -5.42
C LEU A 30 3.20 21.66 -5.95
N VAL A 31 2.14 21.27 -6.65
CA VAL A 31 2.01 19.92 -7.23
C VAL A 31 3.09 19.67 -8.29
N LEU A 32 3.37 20.67 -9.14
CA LEU A 32 4.40 20.58 -10.17
C LEU A 32 5.79 20.46 -9.53
N ALA A 33 6.09 21.26 -8.50
CA ALA A 33 7.34 21.17 -7.74
C ALA A 33 7.49 19.80 -7.08
N LEU A 34 6.43 19.26 -6.48
CA LEU A 34 6.43 17.91 -5.89
C LEU A 34 6.62 16.81 -6.95
N GLY A 35 6.00 16.94 -8.13
CA GLY A 35 6.17 16.00 -9.25
C GLY A 35 7.57 16.03 -9.85
N LEU A 36 8.13 17.23 -10.06
CA LEU A 36 9.49 17.42 -10.62
C LEU A 36 10.60 17.12 -9.60
N SER A 37 10.28 17.07 -8.31
CA SER A 37 11.27 16.72 -7.26
C SER A 37 11.83 15.30 -7.38
N GLY A 38 11.28 14.46 -8.27
CA GLY A 38 11.75 13.08 -8.51
C GLY A 38 11.56 12.12 -7.33
N ARG A 39 11.04 12.62 -6.20
CA ARG A 39 10.83 11.86 -4.96
C ARG A 39 9.59 10.99 -4.98
N VAL A 40 8.68 11.22 -5.93
CA VAL A 40 7.43 10.48 -6.03
C VAL A 40 7.58 9.38 -7.08
N ARG A 41 7.84 8.14 -6.65
CA ARG A 41 7.67 6.94 -7.47
C ARG A 41 6.16 6.70 -7.70
N SER A 42 5.50 7.55 -8.48
CA SER A 42 4.06 7.40 -8.75
C SER A 42 3.81 6.38 -9.86
N PRO A 43 2.92 5.39 -9.68
CA PRO A 43 2.41 4.59 -10.79
C PRO A 43 1.71 5.51 -11.82
N LEU A 44 1.95 5.29 -13.12
CA LEU A 44 1.46 6.12 -14.24
C LEU A 44 -0.02 6.52 -14.13
N LEU A 45 -0.85 5.60 -13.61
CA LEU A 45 -2.27 5.82 -13.36
C LEU A 45 -2.56 7.03 -12.45
N ARG A 46 -1.78 7.24 -11.38
CA ARG A 46 -1.97 8.39 -10.47
C ARG A 46 -1.64 9.71 -11.17
N LEU A 47 -0.66 9.71 -12.06
CA LEU A 47 -0.28 10.87 -12.84
C LEU A 47 -1.39 11.23 -13.86
N VAL A 48 -1.95 10.22 -14.55
CA VAL A 48 -3.10 10.41 -15.45
C VAL A 48 -4.32 10.96 -14.69
N LEU A 49 -4.61 10.44 -13.49
CA LEU A 49 -5.71 10.92 -12.65
C LEU A 49 -5.49 12.38 -12.19
N LEU A 50 -4.28 12.72 -11.73
CA LEU A 50 -3.94 14.09 -11.34
C LEU A 50 -4.06 15.06 -12.53
N LEU A 51 -3.52 14.69 -13.70
CA LEU A 51 -3.63 15.51 -14.91
C LEU A 51 -5.09 15.69 -15.36
N SER A 52 -5.89 14.63 -15.27
CA SER A 52 -7.32 14.66 -15.60
C SER A 52 -8.10 15.56 -14.64
N LEU A 53 -7.77 15.51 -13.33
CA LEU A 53 -8.41 16.34 -12.31
C LEU A 53 -8.00 17.81 -12.43
N VAL A 54 -6.74 18.09 -12.77
CA VAL A 54 -6.24 19.43 -13.09
C VAL A 54 -6.95 19.99 -14.32
N HIS A 55 -7.04 19.22 -15.41
CA HIS A 55 -7.76 19.64 -16.61
C HIS A 55 -9.22 20.01 -16.30
N LEU A 56 -9.88 19.21 -15.46
CA LEU A 56 -11.26 19.43 -15.06
C LEU A 56 -11.43 20.65 -14.12
N ALA A 57 -10.43 20.93 -13.26
CA ALA A 57 -10.38 22.12 -12.41
C ALA A 57 -10.13 23.41 -13.20
N LEU A 58 -9.32 23.35 -14.24
CA LEU A 58 -9.09 24.48 -15.16
C LEU A 58 -10.31 24.76 -16.04
N LYS A 59 -11.10 23.73 -16.37
CA LYS A 59 -12.30 23.87 -17.21
C LYS A 59 -13.52 24.40 -16.45
N HIS A 60 -13.64 24.13 -15.14
CA HIS A 60 -14.76 24.59 -14.32
C HIS A 60 -14.31 24.90 -12.88
N GLN A 61 -14.53 26.13 -12.42
CA GLN A 61 -14.17 26.57 -11.05
C GLN A 61 -14.72 25.67 -9.94
N ARG A 62 -15.90 25.05 -10.14
CA ARG A 62 -16.50 24.11 -9.17
C ARG A 62 -15.60 22.91 -8.84
N ASN A 63 -14.72 22.51 -9.76
CA ASN A 63 -13.85 21.35 -9.58
C ASN A 63 -12.54 21.68 -8.84
N ILE A 64 -12.23 22.96 -8.59
CA ILE A 64 -11.08 23.39 -7.78
C ILE A 64 -11.18 22.84 -6.35
N ALA A 65 -12.37 22.90 -5.76
CA ALA A 65 -12.61 22.36 -4.42
C ALA A 65 -12.46 20.83 -4.36
N VAL A 66 -12.65 20.11 -5.47
CA VAL A 66 -12.44 18.67 -5.55
C VAL A 66 -10.95 18.36 -5.72
N LEU A 67 -10.25 19.09 -6.58
CA LEU A 67 -8.80 18.97 -6.77
C LEU A 67 -8.06 19.16 -5.44
N GLY A 68 -8.33 20.25 -4.71
CA GLY A 68 -7.68 20.54 -3.42
C GLY A 68 -7.97 19.49 -2.34
N ARG A 69 -9.11 18.80 -2.40
CA ARG A 69 -9.44 17.70 -1.47
C ARG A 69 -8.80 16.38 -1.84
N VAL A 70 -8.80 16.02 -3.12
CA VAL A 70 -8.42 14.67 -3.58
C VAL A 70 -6.92 14.55 -3.84
N ALA A 71 -6.28 15.61 -4.34
CA ALA A 71 -4.87 15.54 -4.72
C ALA A 71 -3.89 15.25 -3.56
N PRO A 72 -4.10 15.70 -2.30
CA PRO A 72 -3.28 15.25 -1.17
C PRO A 72 -3.29 13.73 -0.99
N PHE A 73 -4.44 13.07 -1.16
CA PHE A 73 -4.55 11.61 -1.04
C PHE A 73 -3.87 10.88 -2.21
N LEU A 74 -3.88 11.47 -3.40
CA LEU A 74 -3.20 10.89 -4.57
C LEU A 74 -1.67 11.02 -4.47
N ILE A 75 -1.19 12.11 -3.87
CA ILE A 75 0.24 12.39 -3.65
C ILE A 75 0.78 11.63 -2.44
N ALA A 76 -0.05 11.39 -1.41
CA ALA A 76 0.34 10.59 -0.26
C ALA A 76 0.85 9.21 -0.71
N ALA A 77 2.11 8.93 -0.37
CA ALA A 77 2.64 7.57 -0.51
C ALA A 77 1.85 6.65 0.44
N PRO A 78 1.52 5.42 0.03
CA PRO A 78 0.95 4.45 0.97
C PRO A 78 1.91 4.30 2.15
N SER A 79 1.42 4.55 3.37
CA SER A 79 2.20 4.26 4.56
C SER A 79 2.40 2.75 4.63
N ALA A 80 3.64 2.32 4.88
CA ALA A 80 3.89 0.92 5.19
C ALA A 80 3.06 0.53 6.43
N PRO A 81 2.46 -0.67 6.49
CA PRO A 81 1.74 -1.12 7.66
C PRO A 81 2.65 -1.05 8.90
N ALA A 82 2.08 -0.79 10.07
CA ALA A 82 2.85 -0.59 11.29
C ALA A 82 3.75 -1.81 11.58
N PRO A 83 5.00 -1.61 12.05
CA PRO A 83 5.93 -2.72 12.33
C PRO A 83 5.34 -3.76 13.29
N MET A 84 4.50 -3.35 14.23
CA MET A 84 3.90 -4.24 15.23
C MET A 84 2.92 -5.27 14.66
N ILE A 85 2.35 -5.02 13.48
CA ILE A 85 1.44 -5.97 12.80
C ILE A 85 2.07 -6.55 11.52
N THR A 86 3.33 -6.20 11.26
CA THR A 86 4.06 -6.64 10.07
C THR A 86 5.21 -7.53 10.53
N PRO A 87 5.10 -8.87 10.44
CA PRO A 87 6.12 -9.80 10.92
C PRO A 87 7.30 -9.89 9.93
N ARG A 88 7.93 -8.74 9.62
CA ARG A 88 9.02 -8.63 8.64
C ARG A 88 10.25 -9.43 9.08
N ALA A 89 10.65 -9.27 10.34
CA ALA A 89 11.79 -9.99 10.91
C ALA A 89 11.56 -11.51 10.90
N ALA A 90 10.35 -11.95 11.20
CA ALA A 90 9.93 -13.34 11.11
C ALA A 90 10.03 -13.89 9.68
N VAL A 91 9.53 -13.16 8.67
CA VAL A 91 9.65 -13.57 7.26
C VAL A 91 11.11 -13.59 6.82
N GLU A 92 11.91 -12.59 7.19
CA GLU A 92 13.35 -12.57 6.89
C GLU A 92 14.08 -13.77 7.51
N ALA A 93 13.77 -14.10 8.77
CA ALA A 93 14.32 -15.27 9.44
C ALA A 93 13.88 -16.59 8.78
N ALA A 94 12.62 -16.68 8.33
CA ALA A 94 12.11 -17.82 7.58
C ALA A 94 12.91 -18.04 6.29
N MET A 95 13.11 -16.96 5.51
CA MET A 95 13.85 -17.01 4.26
C MET A 95 15.33 -17.34 4.48
N ALA A 96 15.96 -16.76 5.52
CA ALA A 96 17.33 -17.06 5.90
C ALA A 96 17.51 -18.52 6.33
N ALA A 97 16.49 -19.12 6.95
CA ALA A 97 16.46 -20.53 7.31
C ALA A 97 16.11 -21.47 6.14
N GLY A 98 15.96 -20.94 4.91
CA GLY A 98 15.66 -21.73 3.72
C GLY A 98 14.17 -21.95 3.47
N GLY A 99 13.29 -21.14 4.06
CA GLY A 99 11.85 -21.15 3.80
C GLY A 99 11.56 -21.01 2.31
N LYS A 100 11.10 -22.09 1.69
CA LYS A 100 10.69 -22.15 0.28
C LYS A 100 9.31 -22.79 0.18
N GLY A 101 8.59 -22.51 -0.90
CA GLY A 101 7.25 -23.07 -1.14
C GLY A 101 6.13 -22.34 -0.43
N LYS A 102 5.00 -23.02 -0.24
CA LYS A 102 3.78 -22.40 0.31
C LYS A 102 3.96 -22.11 1.80
N VAL A 103 3.46 -20.94 2.22
CA VAL A 103 3.43 -20.53 3.64
C VAL A 103 2.14 -21.03 4.26
N LEU A 104 2.23 -21.73 5.38
CA LEU A 104 1.07 -22.10 6.16
C LEU A 104 0.76 -21.00 7.19
N ASN A 105 -0.47 -20.48 7.15
CA ASN A 105 -1.01 -19.48 8.09
C ASN A 105 -2.22 -20.03 8.90
N GLU A 106 -2.58 -21.30 8.71
CA GLU A 106 -3.83 -21.90 9.20
C GLU A 106 -3.60 -22.89 10.34
N TYR A 107 -4.46 -22.83 11.37
CA TYR A 107 -4.23 -23.37 12.72
C TYR A 107 -4.40 -24.88 12.92
N ALA A 108 -5.06 -25.61 12.01
CA ALA A 108 -5.64 -26.92 12.33
C ALA A 108 -5.03 -28.13 11.60
N PHE A 109 -4.04 -27.95 10.72
CA PHE A 109 -3.76 -28.94 9.68
C PHE A 109 -2.36 -29.58 9.70
N GLY A 110 -1.83 -29.93 10.87
CA GLY A 110 -0.49 -30.53 11.04
C GLY A 110 -0.21 -31.76 10.15
N GLY A 111 -1.22 -32.60 9.88
CA GLY A 111 -1.10 -33.78 9.01
C GLY A 111 -1.20 -33.49 7.50
N PHE A 112 -1.75 -32.34 7.10
CA PHE A 112 -1.98 -31.96 5.70
C PHE A 112 -0.73 -31.36 5.03
N LEU A 113 0.31 -31.06 5.82
CA LEU A 113 1.46 -30.25 5.43
C LEU A 113 2.42 -30.96 4.48
N GLY A 114 2.62 -32.27 4.69
CA GLY A 114 3.50 -33.09 3.87
C GLY A 114 2.96 -33.28 2.45
N GLU A 115 1.66 -33.51 2.32
CA GLU A 115 1.01 -33.79 1.03
C GLU A 115 0.88 -32.55 0.13
N HIS A 116 0.80 -31.34 0.70
CA HIS A 116 0.47 -30.12 -0.05
C HIS A 116 1.65 -29.17 -0.33
N GLY A 117 2.86 -29.56 0.09
CA GLY A 117 4.10 -28.86 -0.25
C GLY A 117 4.34 -27.55 0.53
N PHE A 118 3.89 -27.49 1.79
CA PHE A 118 4.21 -26.37 2.68
C PHE A 118 5.64 -26.56 3.25
N GLY A 119 6.50 -25.56 3.05
CA GLY A 119 7.91 -25.63 3.46
C GLY A 119 8.26 -24.75 4.66
N TRP A 120 7.38 -23.82 5.04
CA TRP A 120 7.52 -22.99 6.23
C TRP A 120 6.17 -22.42 6.68
N SER A 121 6.11 -21.96 7.93
CA SER A 121 4.89 -21.44 8.56
C SER A 121 5.12 -20.07 9.19
N LEU A 122 4.05 -19.30 9.31
CA LEU A 122 4.02 -18.00 9.97
C LEU A 122 2.78 -17.97 10.85
N LEU A 123 2.96 -18.01 12.17
CA LEU A 123 1.87 -18.13 13.14
C LEU A 123 1.88 -16.98 14.15
N ALA A 124 0.70 -16.60 14.63
CA ALA A 124 0.61 -15.65 15.74
C ALA A 124 1.07 -16.31 17.07
N PRO A 125 1.72 -15.56 17.97
CA PRO A 125 2.15 -16.08 19.28
C PRO A 125 0.97 -16.60 20.12
N GLY A 126 1.23 -17.59 20.98
CA GLY A 126 0.23 -18.13 21.90
C GLY A 126 -0.80 -19.09 21.28
N THR A 127 -0.60 -19.48 20.02
CA THR A 127 -1.52 -20.36 19.29
C THR A 127 -1.15 -21.83 19.50
N SER A 128 -2.14 -22.72 19.65
CA SER A 128 -1.89 -24.15 19.89
C SER A 128 -1.13 -24.85 18.76
N ALA A 129 -1.21 -24.30 17.53
CA ALA A 129 -0.48 -24.78 16.36
C ALA A 129 1.05 -24.74 16.53
N ILE A 130 1.55 -23.84 17.37
CA ILE A 130 2.97 -23.73 17.71
C ILE A 130 3.46 -25.00 18.41
N ALA A 131 2.69 -25.51 19.38
CA ALA A 131 3.04 -26.73 20.11
C ALA A 131 3.00 -27.96 19.20
N VAL A 132 2.01 -28.02 18.30
CA VAL A 132 1.92 -29.10 17.31
C VAL A 132 3.14 -29.11 16.39
N LEU A 133 3.55 -27.95 15.85
CA LEU A 133 4.72 -27.85 14.96
C LEU A 133 6.06 -28.11 15.67
N ASP A 134 6.15 -27.86 16.97
CA ASP A 134 7.34 -28.22 17.76
C ASP A 134 7.49 -29.73 17.92
N GLU A 135 6.37 -30.45 18.03
CA GLU A 135 6.36 -31.91 18.20
C GLU A 135 6.47 -32.65 16.85
N LEU A 136 6.14 -32.00 15.74
CA LEU A 136 6.17 -32.63 14.42
C LEU A 136 7.61 -32.90 13.94
N PRO A 137 7.93 -34.15 13.57
CA PRO A 137 9.27 -34.50 13.09
C PRO A 137 9.57 -33.78 11.77
N GLY A 138 10.79 -33.24 11.66
CA GLY A 138 11.23 -32.50 10.48
C GLY A 138 10.83 -31.02 10.48
N TRP A 139 10.12 -30.53 11.50
CA TRP A 139 9.88 -29.11 11.69
C TRP A 139 10.82 -28.54 12.75
N ARG A 140 11.33 -27.34 12.50
CA ARG A 140 12.20 -26.64 13.45
C ARG A 140 11.73 -25.20 13.56
N ARG A 141 11.52 -24.73 14.79
CA ARG A 141 11.29 -23.32 15.05
C ARG A 141 12.57 -22.53 14.78
N VAL A 142 12.47 -21.49 13.98
CA VAL A 142 13.61 -20.65 13.58
C VAL A 142 13.49 -19.21 14.08
N TYR A 143 12.28 -18.79 14.44
CA TYR A 143 12.03 -17.45 14.96
C TYR A 143 10.81 -17.43 15.88
N ALA A 144 10.85 -16.59 16.92
CA ALA A 144 9.72 -16.28 17.78
C ALA A 144 9.91 -14.91 18.41
N ASP A 145 8.92 -14.04 18.26
CA ASP A 145 8.79 -12.78 19.00
C ASP A 145 7.34 -12.53 19.41
N ASP A 146 7.06 -11.34 19.94
CA ASP A 146 5.72 -10.92 20.37
C ASP A 146 4.75 -10.67 19.20
N THR A 147 5.21 -10.75 17.95
CA THR A 147 4.42 -10.51 16.75
C THR A 147 4.16 -11.77 15.93
N ALA A 148 5.11 -12.70 15.87
CA ALA A 148 5.02 -13.93 15.10
C ALA A 148 6.02 -15.02 15.53
N VAL A 149 5.64 -16.26 15.25
CA VAL A 149 6.46 -17.48 15.40
C VAL A 149 6.57 -18.17 14.04
N VAL A 150 7.78 -18.62 13.70
CA VAL A 150 8.09 -19.24 12.41
C VAL A 150 8.74 -20.59 12.62
N HIS A 151 8.23 -21.58 11.88
CA HIS A 151 8.86 -22.88 11.72
C HIS A 151 9.20 -23.11 10.26
N VAL A 152 10.37 -23.70 10.02
CA VAL A 152 10.82 -24.12 8.70
C VAL A 152 11.03 -25.62 8.73
N ARG A 153 10.69 -26.29 7.63
CA ARG A 153 10.89 -27.72 7.47
C ARG A 153 12.38 -28.00 7.20
N ALA A 154 12.97 -28.88 8.00
CA ALA A 154 14.42 -29.14 8.04
C ALA A 154 14.97 -29.73 6.74
N ASP A 155 14.13 -30.38 5.95
CA ASP A 155 14.41 -30.89 4.61
C ASP A 155 14.46 -29.79 3.53
N THR A 156 14.00 -28.58 3.85
CA THR A 156 13.99 -27.41 2.95
C THR A 156 15.19 -26.49 3.20
N ALA A 157 15.92 -26.69 4.31
CA ALA A 157 17.13 -25.93 4.64
C ALA A 157 18.30 -26.35 3.72
N PRO A 158 19.07 -25.40 3.15
CA PRO A 158 20.25 -25.76 2.37
C PRO A 158 21.29 -26.47 3.26
N ALA A 159 21.82 -27.58 2.76
CA ALA A 159 23.03 -28.19 3.32
C ALA A 159 24.13 -27.13 3.36
N ARG A 160 24.73 -26.98 4.55
CA ARG A 160 25.75 -25.98 4.87
C ARG A 160 27.03 -26.21 4.07
#